data_AF-A0A645HCK4-F1
#
_entry.id   AF-A0A645HCK4-F1
#
_cell.length_a   1.000
_cell.length_b   1.000
_cell.length_c   1.000
_cell.angle_alpha   90.00
_cell.angle_beta   90.00
_cell.angle_gamma   90.00
#
_symmetry.space_group_name_H-M   'P 1'
#
loop_
_entity.id
_entity.type
_entity.pdbx_description
1 polymer ?
#
loop_
_entity_poly.entity_id
_entity_poly.type
_entity_poly.pdbx_seq_one_letter_code
_entity_poly.pdbx_strand_id
1 'polypeptide(L)'
;MQHVLGEIEFKMNIALTHGKNAIEALYHTSAIMNKALEDIGPLLLNDTATCLPDLKLLNHTDRMSFYSRIITENLNRGKLESLYREDLNINLVTIFFTSAMSKIYSWDGSYHFLRNPYVFHSELIRYHLEAIVNDEGRVILNQYLKK
;
A
#
# COMPACT_ATOMS: atom_id res chain seq x y z
N MET A 1 -18.76 -5.64 8.78
CA MET A 1 -17.31 -5.36 8.64
C MET A 1 -16.63 -6.31 7.66
N GLN A 2 -16.78 -7.64 7.80
CA GLN A 2 -16.25 -8.64 6.85
C GLN A 2 -16.61 -8.34 5.37
N HIS A 3 -17.86 -7.98 5.08
CA HIS A 3 -18.30 -7.63 3.72
C HIS A 3 -17.60 -6.37 3.15
N VAL A 4 -17.29 -5.38 4.00
CA VAL A 4 -16.64 -4.13 3.58
C VAL A 4 -15.17 -4.38 3.27
N LEU A 5 -14.47 -5.18 4.09
CA LEU A 5 -13.07 -5.54 3.86
C LEU A 5 -12.90 -6.38 2.60
N GLY A 6 -13.77 -7.37 2.37
CA GLY A 6 -13.74 -8.17 1.14
C GLY A 6 -13.99 -7.35 -0.13
N GLU A 7 -14.86 -6.34 -0.06
CA GLU A 7 -15.09 -5.43 -1.18
C GLU A 7 -13.87 -4.55 -1.48
N ILE A 8 -13.19 -4.05 -0.44
CA ILE A 8 -11.95 -3.27 -0.57
C ILE A 8 -10.86 -4.12 -1.23
N GLU A 9 -10.63 -5.34 -0.74
CA GLU A 9 -9.65 -6.27 -1.32
C GLU A 9 -9.94 -6.57 -2.79
N PHE A 10 -11.21 -6.81 -3.12
CA PHE A 10 -11.65 -7.05 -4.50
C PHE A 10 -11.35 -5.86 -5.41
N LYS A 11 -11.71 -4.64 -5.00
CA LYS A 11 -11.44 -3.41 -5.76
C LYS A 11 -9.93 -3.19 -5.95
N MET A 12 -9.13 -3.42 -4.91
CA MET A 12 -7.67 -3.31 -4.98
C MET A 12 -7.06 -4.29 -5.97
N ASN A 13 -7.54 -5.54 -6.02
CA ASN A 13 -7.09 -6.52 -7.01
C ASN A 13 -7.40 -6.12 -8.45
N ILE A 14 -8.59 -5.55 -8.69
CA ILE A 14 -8.95 -5.02 -10.01
C ILE A 14 -7.99 -3.89 -10.39
N ALA A 15 -7.76 -2.93 -9.49
CA ALA A 15 -6.87 -1.80 -9.76
C ALA A 15 -5.43 -2.24 -10.06
N LEU A 16 -4.91 -3.21 -9.31
CA LEU A 16 -3.57 -3.76 -9.52
C LEU A 16 -3.40 -4.40 -10.91
N THR A 17 -4.43 -5.08 -11.40
CA THR A 17 -4.40 -5.80 -12.69
C THR A 17 -4.71 -4.90 -13.89
N HIS A 18 -5.55 -3.88 -13.72
CA HIS A 18 -6.05 -3.05 -14.83
C HIS A 18 -5.29 -1.74 -15.04
N GLY A 19 -4.39 -1.34 -14.14
CA GLY A 19 -3.50 -0.21 -14.41
C GLY A 19 -2.68 -0.44 -15.69
N LYS A 20 -2.44 0.59 -16.51
CA LYS A 20 -1.72 0.44 -17.78
C LYS A 20 -0.27 0.01 -17.58
N ASN A 21 0.31 0.37 -16.44
CA ASN A 21 1.64 -0.02 -15.99
C ASN A 21 1.67 -0.17 -14.46
N ALA A 22 2.79 -0.64 -13.91
CA ALA A 22 3.00 -0.88 -12.49
C ALA A 22 2.82 0.39 -11.64
N ILE A 23 3.25 1.55 -12.13
CA ILE A 23 3.11 2.82 -11.41
C ILE A 23 1.63 3.19 -11.28
N GLU A 24 0.90 3.17 -12.40
CA GLU A 24 -0.54 3.45 -12.40
C GLU A 24 -1.31 2.44 -11.56
N ALA A 25 -0.97 1.15 -11.68
CA ALA A 25 -1.59 0.08 -10.92
C ALA A 25 -1.43 0.30 -9.40
N LEU A 26 -0.22 0.64 -8.94
CA LEU A 26 0.01 0.92 -7.53
C LEU A 26 -0.69 2.20 -7.09
N TYR A 27 -0.68 3.24 -7.94
CA TYR A 27 -1.37 4.50 -7.66
C TYR A 27 -2.88 4.30 -7.46
N HIS A 28 -3.57 3.61 -8.38
CA HIS A 28 -5.01 3.34 -8.26
C HIS A 28 -5.33 2.44 -7.07
N THR A 29 -4.50 1.42 -6.84
CA THR A 29 -4.63 0.54 -5.68
C THR A 29 -4.50 1.33 -4.38
N SER A 30 -3.55 2.28 -4.34
CA SER A 30 -3.34 3.15 -3.19
C SER A 30 -4.50 4.12 -2.96
N ALA A 31 -5.14 4.62 -4.03
CA ALA A 31 -6.29 5.50 -3.93
C ALA A 31 -7.50 4.81 -3.28
N ILE A 32 -7.71 3.53 -3.57
CA ILE A 32 -8.76 2.71 -2.94
C ILE A 32 -8.49 2.53 -1.45
N MET A 33 -7.24 2.22 -1.07
CA MET A 33 -6.87 2.11 0.34
C MET A 33 -7.00 3.45 1.07
N ASN A 34 -6.54 4.53 0.45
CA ASN A 34 -6.66 5.87 0.97
C ASN A 34 -8.11 6.22 1.29
N LYS A 35 -9.03 5.91 0.36
CA LYS A 35 -10.46 6.12 0.58
C LYS A 35 -11.00 5.29 1.74
N ALA A 36 -10.59 4.03 1.85
CA ALA A 36 -10.94 3.17 2.99
C ALA A 36 -10.41 3.71 4.33
N LEU A 37 -9.19 4.27 4.35
CA LEU A 37 -8.60 4.88 5.53
C LEU A 37 -9.26 6.21 5.90
N GLU A 38 -9.75 7.00 4.94
CA GLU A 38 -10.57 8.18 5.22
C GLU A 38 -11.92 7.80 5.83
N ASP A 39 -12.59 6.81 5.24
CA ASP A 39 -13.97 6.45 5.62
C ASP A 39 -14.02 5.65 6.94
N ILE A 40 -13.03 4.78 7.19
CA ILE A 40 -13.02 3.83 8.31
C ILE A 40 -11.91 4.17 9.33
N GLY A 41 -10.96 5.04 8.99
CA GLY A 41 -9.79 5.37 9.83
C GLY A 41 -10.11 5.70 11.28
N PRO A 42 -11.04 6.64 11.58
CA PRO A 42 -11.41 6.97 12.96
C PRO A 42 -11.95 5.78 13.78
N LEU A 43 -12.61 4.81 13.13
CA LEU A 43 -13.11 3.58 13.77
C LEU A 43 -11.98 2.57 13.97
N LEU A 44 -11.10 2.44 12.97
CA LEU A 44 -9.91 1.58 13.01
C LEU A 44 -8.94 1.97 14.13
N LEU A 45 -8.87 3.27 14.39
CA LEU A 45 -8.00 3.92 15.38
C LEU A 45 -8.55 3.84 16.82
N ASN A 46 -9.87 3.85 17.00
CA ASN A 46 -10.51 3.83 18.32
C ASN A 46 -10.91 2.44 18.79
N ASP A 47 -11.12 1.49 17.88
CA ASP A 47 -11.60 0.14 18.21
C ASP A 47 -10.77 -0.92 17.49
N THR A 48 -9.45 -0.83 17.70
CA THR A 48 -8.47 -1.75 17.12
C THR A 48 -8.80 -3.19 17.50
N ALA A 49 -9.30 -3.46 18.70
CA ALA A 49 -9.60 -4.83 19.16
C ALA A 49 -10.80 -5.48 18.46
N THR A 50 -11.82 -4.70 18.06
CA THR A 50 -13.10 -5.24 17.57
C THR A 50 -13.19 -5.23 16.02
N CYS A 51 -12.41 -4.35 15.37
CA CYS A 51 -12.31 -4.31 13.91
C CYS A 51 -11.20 -5.22 13.34
N LEU A 52 -10.18 -5.56 14.14
CA LEU A 52 -9.00 -6.33 13.71
C LEU A 52 -9.08 -7.88 13.75
N PRO A 53 -10.02 -8.60 14.41
CA PRO A 53 -9.91 -10.06 14.54
C PRO A 53 -9.88 -10.80 13.19
N ASP A 54 -10.43 -10.21 12.13
CA ASP A 54 -10.48 -10.80 10.78
C ASP A 54 -9.35 -10.36 9.84
N LEU A 55 -8.44 -9.50 10.29
CA LEU A 55 -7.20 -9.25 9.55
C LEU A 55 -6.23 -10.41 9.82
N LYS A 56 -6.47 -11.55 9.16
CA LYS A 56 -5.40 -12.50 8.77
C LYS A 56 -4.25 -11.78 8.01
N LEU A 57 -4.47 -10.53 7.60
CA LEU A 57 -3.51 -9.55 7.12
C LEU A 57 -2.42 -9.10 8.12
N LEU A 58 -2.60 -9.26 9.44
CA LEU A 58 -1.71 -8.64 10.44
C LEU A 58 -0.57 -9.52 10.94
N ASN A 59 -0.52 -10.78 10.56
CA ASN A 59 0.65 -11.62 10.85
C ASN A 59 1.72 -11.39 9.78
N HIS A 60 2.32 -10.19 9.78
CA HIS A 60 3.38 -9.79 8.85
C HIS A 60 4.72 -10.52 9.08
N THR A 61 4.79 -11.40 10.08
CA THR A 61 5.85 -12.40 10.22
C THR A 61 5.78 -13.46 9.12
N ASP A 62 4.59 -13.72 8.56
CA ASP A 62 4.44 -14.54 7.37
C ASP A 62 4.28 -13.63 6.15
N ARG A 63 5.09 -13.89 5.11
CA ARG A 63 5.13 -13.17 3.83
C ARG A 63 3.82 -13.29 3.00
N MET A 64 2.73 -13.71 3.62
CA MET A 64 1.46 -14.11 3.04
C MET A 64 0.34 -13.07 3.22
N SER A 65 0.65 -11.88 3.76
CA SER A 65 -0.37 -10.82 3.87
C SER A 65 -0.81 -10.34 2.49
N PHE A 66 -2.06 -9.91 2.38
CA PHE A 66 -2.63 -9.34 1.15
C PHE A 66 -1.76 -8.19 0.59
N TYR A 67 -1.26 -7.30 1.46
CA TYR A 67 -0.37 -6.21 1.08
C TYR A 67 1.01 -6.69 0.61
N SER A 68 1.58 -7.70 1.28
CA SER A 68 2.84 -8.32 0.83
C SER A 68 2.70 -8.84 -0.60
N ARG A 69 1.57 -9.47 -0.92
CA ARG A 69 1.27 -9.93 -2.28
C ARG A 69 1.15 -8.77 -3.26
N ILE A 70 0.32 -7.76 -2.97
CA ILE A 70 0.13 -6.59 -3.85
C ILE A 70 1.47 -5.93 -4.19
N ILE A 71 2.29 -5.65 -3.17
CA ILE A 71 3.57 -4.97 -3.36
C ILE A 71 4.54 -5.86 -4.13
N THR A 72 4.60 -7.16 -3.82
CA THR A 72 5.47 -8.09 -4.53
C THR A 72 5.07 -8.22 -6.01
N GLU A 73 3.78 -8.38 -6.30
CA GLU A 73 3.25 -8.44 -7.68
C GLU A 73 3.55 -7.13 -8.43
N ASN A 74 3.35 -5.98 -7.78
CA ASN A 74 3.64 -4.68 -8.38
C ASN A 74 5.14 -4.49 -8.69
N LEU A 75 6.02 -4.86 -7.75
CA LEU A 75 7.47 -4.79 -7.93
C LEU A 75 7.94 -5.68 -9.08
N ASN A 76 7.44 -6.92 -9.15
CA ASN A 76 7.74 -7.82 -10.27
C ASN A 76 7.26 -7.22 -11.60
N ARG A 77 6.03 -6.70 -11.63
CA ARG A 77 5.46 -6.06 -12.82
C ARG A 77 6.29 -4.86 -13.28
N GLY A 78 6.68 -3.97 -12.37
CA GLY A 78 7.45 -2.78 -12.73
C GLY A 78 8.88 -3.09 -13.19
N LYS A 79 9.50 -4.18 -12.71
CA LYS A 79 10.75 -4.70 -13.29
C LYS A 79 10.53 -5.26 -14.70
N LEU A 80 9.49 -6.08 -14.89
CA LEU A 80 9.14 -6.64 -16.20
C LEU A 80 8.82 -5.57 -17.25
N GLU A 81 8.21 -4.47 -16.84
CA GLU A 81 7.90 -3.32 -17.69
C GLU A 81 9.09 -2.35 -17.83
N SER A 82 10.24 -2.63 -17.21
CA SER A 82 11.43 -1.77 -17.19
C SER A 82 11.18 -0.34 -16.69
N LEU A 83 10.23 -0.18 -15.75
CA LEU A 83 9.90 1.11 -15.11
C LEU A 83 10.48 1.25 -13.71
N TYR A 84 10.83 0.12 -13.08
CA TYR A 84 11.49 0.08 -11.79
C TYR A 84 12.98 -0.23 -11.95
N ARG A 85 13.76 0.09 -10.92
CA ARG A 85 15.20 -0.21 -10.91
C ARG A 85 15.45 -1.72 -11.00
N GLU A 86 16.40 -2.11 -11.84
CA GLU A 86 16.76 -3.53 -12.03
C GLU A 86 17.42 -4.16 -10.81
N ASP A 87 18.09 -3.35 -9.99
CA ASP A 87 18.84 -3.78 -8.80
C ASP A 87 17.96 -3.99 -7.55
N LEU A 88 16.64 -3.85 -7.66
CA LEU A 88 15.73 -4.06 -6.52
C LEU A 88 15.77 -5.51 -6.05
N ASN A 89 16.07 -5.68 -4.76
CA ASN A 89 15.77 -6.90 -4.03
C ASN A 89 14.30 -6.89 -3.61
N ILE A 90 13.44 -7.51 -4.44
CA ILE A 90 11.98 -7.50 -4.26
C ILE A 90 11.58 -7.95 -2.86
N ASN A 91 12.20 -8.99 -2.32
CA ASN A 91 11.86 -9.53 -1.00
C ASN A 91 12.10 -8.51 0.11
N LEU A 92 13.26 -7.82 0.10
CA LEU A 92 13.59 -6.83 1.12
C LEU A 92 12.71 -5.58 0.98
N VAL A 93 12.50 -5.12 -0.25
CA VAL A 93 11.69 -3.93 -0.53
C VAL A 93 10.22 -4.15 -0.12
N THR A 94 9.67 -5.34 -0.38
CA THR A 94 8.35 -5.73 0.14
C THR A 94 8.32 -5.66 1.66
N ILE A 95 9.33 -6.23 2.35
CA ILE A 95 9.40 -6.21 3.82
C ILE A 95 9.45 -4.78 4.35
N PHE A 96 10.25 -3.90 3.74
CA PHE A 96 10.35 -2.51 4.16
C PHE A 96 8.99 -1.80 4.07
N PHE A 97 8.30 -1.95 2.94
CA PHE A 97 6.99 -1.35 2.74
C PHE A 97 5.97 -1.88 3.76
N THR A 98 5.85 -3.20 3.89
CA THR A 98 4.82 -3.79 4.77
C THR A 98 5.11 -3.56 6.24
N SER A 99 6.40 -3.48 6.63
CA SER A 99 6.79 -3.09 7.98
C SER A 99 6.41 -1.64 8.29
N ALA A 100 6.62 -0.71 7.36
CA ALA A 100 6.15 0.66 7.53
C ALA A 100 4.61 0.72 7.60
N MET A 101 3.92 0.00 6.71
CA MET A 101 2.45 -0.09 6.70
C MET A 101 1.87 -0.61 8.01
N SER A 102 2.54 -1.57 8.67
CA SER A 102 2.11 -2.14 9.95
C SER A 102 1.97 -1.11 11.08
N LYS A 103 2.60 0.07 10.95
CA LYS A 103 2.47 1.18 11.90
C LYS A 103 1.08 1.78 11.93
N ILE A 104 0.31 1.67 10.85
CA ILE A 104 -1.11 2.08 10.84
C ILE A 104 -1.92 1.21 11.80
N TYR A 105 -1.64 -0.10 11.82
CA TYR A 105 -2.44 -1.08 12.56
C TYR A 105 -1.97 -1.30 14.00
N SER A 106 -0.71 -0.97 14.29
CA SER A 106 -0.15 -0.99 15.65
C SER A 106 -0.29 0.36 16.36
N TRP A 107 -1.17 1.24 15.86
CA TRP A 107 -1.40 2.54 16.46
C TRP A 107 -2.09 2.39 17.81
N ASP A 108 -1.38 2.79 18.86
CA ASP A 108 -1.80 2.83 20.26
C ASP A 108 -2.10 4.27 20.73
N GLY A 109 -2.19 5.22 19.79
CA GLY A 109 -2.31 6.65 20.06
C GLY A 109 -1.00 7.36 20.46
N SER A 110 0.12 6.65 20.60
CA SER A 110 1.40 7.23 21.05
C SER A 110 2.08 8.11 19.99
N TYR A 111 1.83 7.85 18.71
CA TYR A 111 2.43 8.64 17.63
C TYR A 111 1.56 9.85 17.28
N HIS A 112 1.81 10.97 17.96
CA HIS A 112 1.09 12.24 17.76
C HIS A 112 1.10 12.76 16.31
N PHE A 113 2.07 12.34 15.49
CA PHE A 113 2.18 12.72 14.07
C PHE A 113 1.33 11.84 13.12
N LEU A 114 0.81 10.70 13.58
CA LEU A 114 0.01 9.76 12.76
C LEU A 114 -1.50 9.96 12.90
N ARG A 115 -1.98 11.13 13.33
CA ARG A 115 -3.43 11.40 13.54
C ARG A 115 -4.30 11.09 12.32
N ASN A 116 -3.71 11.07 11.13
CA ASN A 116 -4.41 10.73 9.90
C ASN A 116 -3.72 9.56 9.18
N PRO A 117 -4.26 8.33 9.29
CA PRO A 117 -3.74 7.13 8.61
C PRO A 117 -3.66 7.29 7.09
N TYR A 118 -4.59 8.03 6.50
CA TYR A 118 -4.59 8.34 5.07
C TYR A 118 -3.37 9.17 4.68
N VAL A 119 -2.99 10.17 5.48
CA VAL A 119 -1.80 11.00 5.21
C VAL A 119 -0.53 10.14 5.28
N PHE A 120 -0.44 9.28 6.30
CA PHE A 120 0.70 8.37 6.43
C PHE A 120 0.81 7.40 5.25
N HIS A 121 -0.29 6.75 4.87
CA HIS A 121 -0.30 5.82 3.74
C HIS A 121 0.04 6.52 2.41
N SER A 122 -0.52 7.70 2.19
CA SER A 122 -0.23 8.51 0.99
C SER A 122 1.26 8.86 0.88
N GLU A 123 1.87 9.30 1.99
CA GLU A 123 3.30 9.61 2.00
C GLU A 123 4.17 8.36 1.87
N LEU A 124 3.77 7.23 2.48
CA LEU A 124 4.47 5.96 2.33
C LEU A 124 4.48 5.49 0.87
N ILE A 125 3.36 5.61 0.15
CA ILE A 125 3.26 5.25 -1.26
C ILE A 125 4.14 6.15 -2.11
N ARG A 126 4.12 7.47 -1.87
CA ARG A 126 4.98 8.42 -2.58
C ARG A 126 6.45 8.09 -2.35
N TYR A 127 6.86 7.96 -1.10
CA TYR A 127 8.23 7.59 -0.71
C TYR A 127 8.67 6.29 -1.39
N HIS A 128 7.80 5.28 -1.39
CA HIS A 128 8.08 4.00 -2.03
C HIS A 128 8.29 4.14 -3.54
N LEU A 129 7.35 4.75 -4.26
CA LEU A 129 7.44 4.95 -5.71
C LEU A 129 8.69 5.75 -6.10
N GLU A 130 8.96 6.86 -5.41
CA GLU A 130 10.14 7.70 -5.66
C GLU A 130 11.47 6.95 -5.50
N ALA A 131 11.52 5.96 -4.60
CA ALA A 131 12.71 5.17 -4.31
C ALA A 131 12.94 3.99 -5.27
N ILE A 132 11.87 3.45 -5.88
CA ILE A 132 11.94 2.22 -6.70
C ILE A 132 11.94 2.48 -8.21
N VAL A 133 11.39 3.61 -8.68
CA VAL A 133 11.35 3.92 -10.12
C VAL A 133 12.75 4.22 -10.67
N ASN A 134 12.99 3.83 -11.92
CA ASN A 134 14.13 4.29 -12.70
C ASN A 134 13.81 5.63 -13.40
N ASP A 135 14.67 6.09 -14.31
CA ASP A 135 14.46 7.38 -14.99
C ASP A 135 13.21 7.40 -15.89
N GLU A 136 12.91 6.30 -16.59
CA GLU A 136 11.70 6.18 -17.42
C GLU A 136 10.44 6.13 -16.55
N GLY A 137 10.46 5.33 -15.48
CA GLY A 137 9.38 5.28 -14.51
C GLY A 137 9.15 6.63 -13.83
N ARG A 138 10.21 7.41 -13.58
CA ARG A 138 10.12 8.76 -13.00
C ARG A 138 9.35 9.72 -13.91
N VAL A 139 9.48 9.61 -15.23
CA VAL A 139 8.69 10.41 -16.18
C VAL A 139 7.19 10.13 -16.02
N ILE A 140 6.81 8.86 -15.87
CA ILE A 140 5.41 8.45 -15.66
C ILE A 140 4.93 8.87 -14.27
N LEU A 141 5.71 8.62 -13.21
CA LEU A 141 5.37 8.97 -11.83
C LEU A 141 5.05 10.46 -11.68
N ASN A 142 5.83 11.33 -12.35
CA ASN A 142 5.61 12.77 -12.34
C ASN A 142 4.25 13.21 -12.90
N GLN A 143 3.57 12.38 -13.70
CA GLN A 143 2.21 12.67 -14.18
C GLN A 143 1.17 12.55 -13.06
N TYR A 144 1.46 11.75 -12.04
CA TYR A 144 0.60 11.53 -10.88
C TYR A 144 0.91 12.49 -9.72
N LEU A 145 2.18 12.90 -9.58
CA LEU A 145 2.63 13.79 -8.50
C LEU A 145 2.42 15.29 -8.77
N LYS A 146 2.24 15.71 -10.03
CA LYS A 146 2.05 17.12 -10.43
C LYS A 146 0.63 17.65 -10.20
N LYS A 147 -0.04 17.24 -9.12
CA LYS A 147 -1.36 17.78 -8.72
C LYS A 147 -1.24 18.73 -7.55
#